data_AF-A0A9P1HTL7-F1
#
_entry.id   AF-A0A9P1HTL7-F1
#
_cell.length_a   1.000
_cell.length_b   1.000
_cell.length_c   1.000
_cell.angle_alpha   90.00
_cell.angle_beta   90.00
_cell.angle_gamma   90.00
#
_symmetry.space_group_name_H-M   'P 1'
#
loop_
_entity.id
_entity.type
_entity.pdbx_description
1 polymer ?
#
loop_
_entity_poly.entity_id
_entity_poly.type
_entity_poly.pdbx_seq_one_letter_code
_entity_poly.pdbx_strand_id
1 'polypeptide(L)'
;MRGPYVILSPITKSHPFDERKAKVGPDDDPLKIGRAVARLKPSHDNAIFDCKVLSRNHAIMWYSNGGFYLRDTRSSNGTFVNNERLAVTGEESEARRIYTRDIVQFGVEIVENTNKVAHGCIYASIQLFDADGEIVENLATLSNGANSSQEVLSSSLLNSYQLFQLQQYVSEAAYREEATQKKLKELESLLCSTEVLMSSAQKAVVNEDRLLSRIETLEAQLSVYSKTPVDKIKEEMLTLIEDKAKFEAMCKDSLRRTQEERVEYELRLSDIDRSLVTTEEECVRLRDKLVVTEKELRETVRAFDNLQHEHSMAKSAMDEMERHYFNTKEELRAAEALADEALVERAFPILVDHLQESIRNDKHLGHEESLSYLIELLKYNVGVQESVPEPPCPNEEEAVPERKIKEEETEGMNEKSAVEAQMEATLKENLALQVRNKELEAQLFLFEKEPQKLEFVNAKSISSFNSDRPRLLEDVLIPSVLLFSLAPLLAAFLCIFVPLHRRFLEPKKLE
;
A
#
# COMPACT_ATOMS: atom_id res chain seq x y z
N MET A 1 16.84 -28.56 -34.07
CA MET A 1 15.57 -29.24 -34.37
C MET A 1 15.01 -28.55 -35.60
N ARG A 2 14.67 -29.26 -36.69
CA ARG A 2 13.96 -28.64 -37.82
C ARG A 2 12.46 -28.85 -37.58
N GLY A 3 11.66 -27.79 -37.65
CA GLY A 3 10.21 -27.81 -37.44
C GLY A 3 9.74 -27.16 -36.13
N PRO A 4 8.44 -26.81 -36.05
CA PRO A 4 7.88 -26.06 -34.93
C PRO A 4 7.93 -26.85 -33.63
N TYR A 5 8.15 -26.13 -32.52
CA TYR A 5 8.27 -26.74 -31.20
C TYR A 5 7.74 -25.83 -30.10
N VAL A 6 7.45 -26.43 -28.96
CA VAL A 6 6.98 -25.76 -27.75
C VAL A 6 7.97 -25.97 -26.61
N ILE A 7 8.09 -24.97 -25.74
CA ILE A 7 8.69 -25.11 -24.42
C ILE A 7 7.58 -24.96 -23.37
N LEU A 8 7.44 -25.96 -22.50
CA LEU A 8 6.51 -25.98 -21.36
C LEU A 8 7.33 -25.86 -20.08
N SER A 9 7.26 -24.71 -19.43
CA SER A 9 7.99 -24.45 -18.18
C SER A 9 7.02 -24.55 -16.97
N PRO A 10 7.36 -25.32 -15.92
CA PRO A 10 6.51 -25.45 -14.73
C PRO A 10 6.36 -24.13 -14.00
N ILE A 11 5.16 -23.88 -13.45
CA ILE A 11 4.88 -22.72 -12.59
C ILE A 11 4.75 -23.18 -11.13
N THR A 12 4.94 -22.29 -10.14
CA THR A 12 4.99 -22.60 -8.70
C THR A 12 3.81 -23.42 -8.14
N LYS A 13 2.63 -23.34 -8.75
CA LYS A 13 1.41 -24.10 -8.37
C LYS A 13 1.27 -25.46 -9.07
N SER A 14 2.16 -25.78 -10.01
CA SER A 14 2.11 -27.03 -10.76
C SER A 14 2.51 -28.22 -9.90
N HIS A 15 1.87 -29.36 -10.14
CA HIS A 15 2.47 -30.65 -9.83
C HIS A 15 3.89 -30.72 -10.44
N PRO A 16 4.91 -31.17 -9.70
CA PRO A 16 6.30 -31.06 -10.15
C PRO A 16 6.56 -31.76 -11.50
N PHE A 17 7.20 -31.05 -12.42
CA PHE A 17 7.75 -31.61 -13.65
C PHE A 17 8.91 -30.74 -14.14
N ASP A 18 9.87 -31.34 -14.85
CA ASP A 18 10.97 -30.59 -15.48
C ASP A 18 10.51 -29.93 -16.78
N GLU A 19 11.10 -28.80 -17.13
CA GLU A 19 10.83 -28.12 -18.39
C GLU A 19 10.91 -29.09 -19.60
N ARG A 20 9.91 -28.97 -20.48
CA ARG A 20 9.74 -29.85 -21.65
C ARG A 20 9.89 -29.05 -22.95
N LYS A 21 10.76 -29.50 -23.84
CA LYS A 21 10.93 -28.99 -25.20
C LYS A 21 10.44 -30.01 -26.21
N ALA A 22 9.16 -29.94 -26.57
CA ALA A 22 8.51 -30.93 -27.42
C ALA A 22 8.30 -30.40 -28.85
N LYS A 23 8.52 -31.25 -29.85
CA LYS A 23 8.16 -30.93 -31.24
C LYS A 23 6.64 -30.94 -31.41
N VAL A 24 6.14 -30.01 -32.21
CA VAL A 24 4.72 -29.92 -32.54
C VAL A 24 4.56 -30.28 -34.01
N GLY A 25 3.79 -31.33 -34.30
CA GLY A 25 3.52 -31.73 -35.67
C GLY A 25 2.30 -31.01 -36.28
N PRO A 26 2.00 -31.30 -37.56
CA PRO A 26 0.78 -30.85 -38.22
C PRO A 26 -0.46 -31.57 -37.66
N ASP A 27 -1.65 -31.21 -38.14
CA ASP A 27 -2.93 -31.78 -37.68
C ASP A 27 -3.01 -33.32 -37.83
N ASP A 28 -2.33 -33.89 -38.82
CA ASP A 28 -2.27 -35.35 -39.04
C ASP A 28 -1.35 -36.09 -38.04
N ASP A 29 -0.43 -35.40 -37.37
CA ASP A 29 0.47 -35.96 -36.36
C ASP A 29 0.65 -34.97 -35.18
N PRO A 30 -0.40 -34.74 -34.37
CA PRO A 30 -0.37 -33.74 -33.32
C PRO A 30 0.47 -34.20 -32.12
N LEU A 31 1.05 -33.24 -31.40
CA LEU A 31 1.68 -33.50 -30.11
C LEU A 31 0.63 -33.93 -29.09
N LYS A 32 0.83 -35.09 -28.48
CA LYS A 32 -0.05 -35.64 -27.46
C LYS A 32 0.35 -35.16 -26.06
N ILE A 33 -0.63 -34.68 -25.32
CA ILE A 33 -0.51 -34.21 -23.94
C ILE A 33 -1.31 -35.15 -23.04
N GLY A 34 -0.69 -35.67 -21.99
CA GLY A 34 -1.41 -36.57 -21.08
C GLY A 34 -0.56 -37.26 -20.04
N ARG A 35 -1.19 -38.22 -19.36
CA ARG A 35 -0.58 -38.97 -18.26
C ARG A 35 0.33 -40.08 -18.75
N ALA A 36 1.45 -40.27 -18.05
CA ALA A 36 2.36 -41.39 -18.21
C ALA A 36 1.65 -42.75 -18.17
N VAL A 37 2.08 -43.65 -19.06
CA VAL A 37 1.64 -45.05 -19.12
C VAL A 37 2.86 -45.95 -19.29
N ALA A 38 2.73 -47.25 -19.05
CA ALA A 38 3.86 -48.20 -19.11
C ALA A 38 4.69 -48.13 -20.41
N ARG A 39 4.03 -47.79 -21.54
CA ARG A 39 4.67 -47.67 -22.86
C ARG A 39 5.24 -46.28 -23.17
N LEU A 40 4.76 -45.23 -22.49
CA LEU A 40 5.09 -43.85 -22.79
C LEU A 40 5.37 -43.10 -21.49
N LYS A 41 6.67 -42.89 -21.23
CA LYS A 41 7.17 -42.26 -20.01
C LYS A 41 7.41 -40.75 -20.22
N PRO A 42 7.37 -39.94 -19.15
CA PRO A 42 7.78 -38.55 -19.19
C PRO A 42 9.22 -38.41 -19.70
N SER A 43 9.47 -37.46 -20.59
CA SER A 43 10.79 -37.15 -21.13
C SER A 43 10.87 -35.66 -21.45
N HIS A 44 12.07 -35.08 -21.52
CA HIS A 44 12.27 -33.66 -21.84
C HIS A 44 11.76 -33.27 -23.24
N ASP A 45 11.54 -34.23 -24.14
CA ASP A 45 11.13 -34.01 -25.53
C ASP A 45 9.65 -34.31 -25.81
N ASN A 46 8.85 -34.60 -24.77
CA ASN A 46 7.43 -34.88 -24.90
C ASN A 46 6.58 -34.10 -23.87
N ALA A 47 5.26 -34.13 -24.04
CA ALA A 47 4.29 -33.51 -23.13
C ALA A 47 3.55 -34.57 -22.30
N ILE A 48 4.29 -35.56 -21.80
CA ILE A 48 3.76 -36.65 -20.98
C ILE A 48 4.16 -36.44 -19.53
N PHE A 49 3.19 -36.47 -18.62
CA PHE A 49 3.37 -36.11 -17.22
C PHE A 49 3.04 -37.29 -16.31
N ASP A 50 3.83 -37.49 -15.26
CA ASP A 50 3.48 -38.41 -14.18
C ASP A 50 2.53 -37.72 -13.19
N CYS A 51 1.31 -37.45 -13.64
CA CYS A 51 0.35 -36.68 -12.86
C CYS A 51 -1.01 -37.42 -12.83
N LYS A 52 -1.45 -37.81 -11.64
CA LYS A 52 -2.64 -38.66 -11.44
C LYS A 52 -3.92 -38.03 -11.97
N VAL A 53 -4.04 -36.70 -11.85
CA VAL A 53 -5.24 -35.94 -12.25
C VAL A 53 -5.36 -35.73 -13.77
N LEU A 54 -4.36 -36.14 -14.56
CA LEU A 54 -4.45 -36.09 -16.02
C LEU A 54 -5.06 -37.38 -16.59
N SER A 55 -5.90 -37.23 -17.62
CA SER A 55 -6.24 -38.31 -18.56
C SER A 55 -5.00 -38.79 -19.34
N ARG A 56 -5.04 -40.05 -19.79
CA ARG A 56 -3.98 -40.63 -20.65
C ARG A 56 -3.86 -39.89 -21.99
N ASN A 57 -5.01 -39.57 -22.59
CA ASN A 57 -5.14 -38.66 -23.72
C ASN A 57 -5.90 -37.45 -23.19
N HIS A 58 -5.18 -36.41 -22.78
CA HIS A 58 -5.78 -35.26 -22.10
C HIS A 58 -6.09 -34.15 -23.10
N ALA A 59 -5.08 -33.79 -23.88
CA ALA A 59 -5.18 -32.76 -24.89
C ALA A 59 -4.24 -33.09 -26.05
N ILE A 60 -4.44 -32.41 -27.17
CA ILE A 60 -3.55 -32.44 -28.32
C ILE A 60 -3.19 -31.03 -28.73
N MET A 61 -1.98 -30.86 -29.24
CA MET A 61 -1.50 -29.59 -29.77
C MET A 61 -0.88 -29.79 -31.14
N TRP A 62 -1.21 -28.93 -32.09
CA TRP A 62 -0.69 -29.00 -33.46
C TRP A 62 -0.38 -27.61 -34.00
N TYR A 63 0.40 -27.58 -35.07
CA TYR A 63 0.76 -26.38 -35.80
C TYR A 63 0.12 -26.41 -37.18
N SER A 64 -0.65 -25.37 -37.52
CA SER A 64 -1.31 -25.23 -38.82
C SER A 64 -1.42 -23.76 -39.20
N ASN A 65 -1.27 -23.44 -40.48
CA ASN A 65 -1.45 -22.09 -41.03
C ASN A 65 -0.73 -20.97 -40.26
N GLY A 66 0.50 -21.21 -39.79
CA GLY A 66 1.28 -20.22 -39.05
C GLY A 66 0.90 -20.07 -37.57
N GLY A 67 0.02 -20.92 -37.04
CA GLY A 67 -0.47 -20.85 -35.66
C GLY A 67 -0.43 -22.17 -34.91
N PHE A 68 -0.35 -22.08 -33.58
CA PHE A 68 -0.47 -23.22 -32.67
C PHE A 68 -1.89 -23.30 -32.13
N TYR A 69 -2.40 -24.52 -32.08
CA TYR A 69 -3.75 -24.81 -31.60
C TYR A 69 -3.70 -25.89 -30.54
N LEU A 70 -4.52 -25.74 -29.50
CA LEU A 70 -4.71 -26.67 -28.41
C LEU A 70 -6.17 -27.15 -28.41
N ARG A 71 -6.38 -28.44 -28.19
CA ARG A 71 -7.70 -29.04 -28.04
C ARG A 71 -7.73 -30.01 -26.87
N ASP A 72 -8.76 -29.92 -26.05
CA ASP A 72 -9.09 -30.92 -25.04
C ASP A 72 -9.74 -32.15 -25.69
N THR A 73 -9.21 -33.34 -25.40
CA THR A 73 -9.69 -34.60 -25.98
C THR A 73 -10.59 -35.38 -25.02
N ARG A 74 -11.62 -34.73 -24.48
CA ARG A 74 -12.57 -35.30 -23.48
C ARG A 74 -11.88 -35.67 -22.17
N SER A 75 -11.05 -34.75 -21.67
CA SER A 75 -10.38 -34.91 -20.40
C SER A 75 -11.40 -34.95 -19.24
N SER A 76 -11.14 -35.75 -18.21
CA SER A 76 -12.07 -35.88 -17.07
C SER A 76 -12.04 -34.65 -16.17
N ASN A 77 -10.90 -33.96 -16.11
CA ASN A 77 -10.67 -32.84 -15.19
C ASN A 77 -10.51 -31.49 -15.90
N GLY A 78 -10.63 -31.44 -17.23
CA GLY A 78 -10.58 -30.22 -18.04
C GLY A 78 -9.17 -29.73 -18.38
N THR A 79 -9.08 -29.07 -19.54
CA THR A 79 -7.96 -28.24 -19.98
C THR A 79 -8.35 -26.76 -19.92
N PHE A 80 -7.43 -25.91 -19.49
CA PHE A 80 -7.64 -24.46 -19.38
C PHE A 80 -6.50 -23.70 -20.02
N VAL A 81 -6.81 -22.56 -20.64
CA VAL A 81 -5.85 -21.59 -21.17
C VAL A 81 -6.16 -20.26 -20.50
N ASN A 82 -5.20 -19.66 -19.79
CA ASN A 82 -5.36 -18.39 -19.08
C ASN A 82 -6.62 -18.38 -18.16
N ASN A 83 -6.81 -19.44 -17.37
CA ASN A 83 -7.98 -19.71 -16.52
C ASN A 83 -9.33 -19.93 -17.24
N GLU A 84 -9.38 -19.87 -18.57
CA GLU A 84 -10.58 -20.17 -19.32
C GLU A 84 -10.62 -21.67 -19.67
N ARG A 85 -11.69 -22.36 -19.28
CA ARG A 85 -11.86 -23.78 -19.58
C ARG A 85 -12.26 -23.98 -21.04
N LEU A 86 -11.60 -24.91 -21.73
CA LEU A 86 -11.82 -25.11 -23.18
C LEU A 86 -13.13 -25.85 -23.52
N ALA A 87 -13.60 -26.74 -22.66
CA ALA A 87 -14.81 -27.54 -22.89
C ALA A 87 -15.54 -27.88 -21.58
N VAL A 88 -16.78 -28.33 -21.71
CA VAL A 88 -17.53 -28.98 -20.63
C VAL A 88 -16.92 -30.36 -20.34
N THR A 89 -17.14 -30.90 -19.13
CA THR A 89 -16.45 -32.11 -18.67
C THR A 89 -16.85 -33.31 -19.51
N GLY A 90 -15.86 -34.04 -20.05
CA GLY A 90 -16.11 -35.22 -20.87
C GLY A 90 -16.48 -34.92 -22.33
N GLU A 91 -16.52 -33.66 -22.73
CA GLU A 91 -16.71 -33.23 -24.12
C GLU A 91 -15.38 -32.83 -24.77
N GLU A 92 -15.33 -32.90 -26.09
CA GLU A 92 -14.16 -32.48 -26.86
C GLU A 92 -14.27 -30.98 -27.11
N SER A 93 -13.17 -30.24 -26.91
CA SER A 93 -13.20 -28.79 -27.15
C SER A 93 -13.11 -28.45 -28.62
N GLU A 94 -13.50 -27.22 -28.96
CA GLU A 94 -13.05 -26.62 -30.22
C GLU A 94 -11.52 -26.38 -30.19
N ALA A 95 -10.94 -26.17 -31.36
CA ALA A 95 -9.53 -25.82 -31.49
C ALA A 95 -9.28 -24.39 -30.98
N ARG A 96 -8.61 -24.24 -29.84
CA ARG A 96 -8.24 -22.93 -29.28
C ARG A 96 -6.85 -22.56 -29.78
N ARG A 97 -6.73 -21.43 -30.45
CA ARG A 97 -5.42 -20.86 -30.79
C ARG A 97 -4.71 -20.40 -29.50
N ILE A 98 -3.43 -20.74 -29.37
CA ILE A 98 -2.59 -20.37 -28.22
C ILE A 98 -1.39 -19.54 -28.69
N TYR A 99 -0.86 -18.73 -27.78
CA TYR A 99 0.24 -17.81 -28.02
C TYR A 99 1.38 -18.02 -27.03
N THR A 100 2.57 -17.53 -27.39
CA THR A 100 3.70 -17.48 -26.46
C THR A 100 3.32 -16.66 -25.23
N ARG A 101 3.71 -17.14 -24.05
CA ARG A 101 3.38 -16.67 -22.70
C ARG A 101 1.99 -17.05 -22.19
N ASP A 102 1.15 -17.74 -22.98
CA ASP A 102 -0.08 -18.31 -22.43
C ASP A 102 0.25 -19.32 -21.31
N ILE A 103 -0.65 -19.40 -20.34
CA ILE A 103 -0.57 -20.36 -19.25
C ILE A 103 -1.61 -21.43 -19.49
N VAL A 104 -1.16 -22.67 -19.56
CA VAL A 104 -2.04 -23.83 -19.68
C VAL A 104 -2.10 -24.59 -18.37
N GLN A 105 -3.32 -25.05 -18.07
CA GLN A 105 -3.60 -25.92 -16.95
C GLN A 105 -4.21 -27.22 -17.47
N PHE A 106 -3.67 -28.35 -17.03
CA PHE A 106 -4.23 -29.67 -17.31
C PHE A 106 -4.73 -30.31 -16.01
N GLY A 107 -6.04 -30.51 -15.92
CA GLY A 107 -6.74 -31.01 -14.76
C GLY A 107 -6.95 -29.98 -13.65
N VAL A 108 -7.61 -30.41 -12.57
CA VAL A 108 -7.84 -29.64 -11.35
C VAL A 108 -7.28 -30.42 -10.16
N GLU A 109 -6.96 -29.72 -9.08
CA GLU A 109 -6.50 -30.36 -7.84
C GLU A 109 -7.62 -31.21 -7.23
N ILE A 110 -7.31 -32.46 -6.88
CA ILE A 110 -8.26 -33.41 -6.29
C ILE A 110 -7.76 -33.83 -4.92
N VAL A 111 -8.61 -33.66 -3.90
CA VAL A 111 -8.36 -34.16 -2.54
C VAL A 111 -9.07 -35.49 -2.36
N GLU A 112 -8.33 -36.56 -2.05
CA GLU A 112 -8.94 -37.86 -1.77
C GLU A 112 -9.53 -37.90 -0.35
N ASN A 113 -10.84 -38.19 -0.25
CA ASN A 113 -11.57 -38.26 1.03
C ASN A 113 -11.04 -39.33 1.99
N THR A 114 -10.39 -40.37 1.49
CA THR A 114 -9.92 -41.52 2.28
C THR A 114 -8.67 -41.20 3.10
N ASN A 115 -7.73 -40.43 2.53
CA ASN A 115 -6.41 -40.18 3.12
C ASN A 115 -6.08 -38.68 3.30
N LYS A 116 -7.00 -37.77 2.91
CA LYS A 116 -6.79 -36.30 2.89
C LYS A 116 -5.53 -35.88 2.11
N VAL A 117 -5.10 -36.69 1.14
CA VAL A 117 -3.96 -36.37 0.27
C VAL A 117 -4.49 -35.59 -0.94
N ALA A 118 -3.93 -34.41 -1.16
CA ALA A 118 -4.20 -33.61 -2.34
C ALA A 118 -3.28 -34.01 -3.50
N HIS A 119 -3.87 -34.18 -4.68
CA HIS A 119 -3.16 -34.44 -5.92
C HIS A 119 -3.25 -33.20 -6.80
N GLY A 120 -2.11 -32.49 -6.93
CA GLY A 120 -2.01 -31.28 -7.75
C GLY A 120 -2.16 -31.53 -9.25
N CYS A 121 -2.53 -30.48 -9.99
CA CYS A 121 -2.65 -30.47 -11.45
C CYS A 121 -1.42 -29.84 -12.13
N ILE A 122 -1.32 -29.93 -13.46
CA ILE A 122 -0.18 -29.39 -14.19
C ILE A 122 -0.47 -27.94 -14.60
N TYR A 123 0.44 -27.02 -14.25
CA TYR A 123 0.46 -25.64 -14.74
C TYR A 123 1.75 -25.40 -15.52
N ALA A 124 1.64 -24.95 -16.76
CA ALA A 124 2.80 -24.65 -17.60
C ALA A 124 2.66 -23.30 -18.29
N SER A 125 3.75 -22.52 -18.29
CA SER A 125 3.92 -21.37 -19.18
C SER A 125 4.44 -21.88 -20.53
N ILE A 126 3.85 -21.38 -21.62
CA ILE A 126 4.17 -21.83 -22.97
C ILE A 126 5.09 -20.84 -23.67
N GLN A 127 6.14 -21.34 -24.34
CA GLN A 127 6.85 -20.60 -25.39
C GLN A 127 6.76 -21.35 -26.72
N LEU A 128 6.32 -20.66 -27.77
CA LEU A 128 6.03 -21.26 -29.07
C LEU A 128 7.04 -20.77 -30.11
N PHE A 129 7.64 -21.71 -30.82
CA PHE A 129 8.63 -21.45 -31.86
C PHE A 129 8.18 -22.07 -33.18
N ASP A 130 8.13 -21.26 -34.23
CA ASP A 130 7.67 -21.72 -35.54
C ASP A 130 8.67 -22.65 -36.25
N ALA A 131 8.41 -22.96 -37.53
CA ALA A 131 9.28 -23.82 -38.34
C ALA A 131 10.68 -23.21 -38.60
N ASP A 132 10.79 -21.88 -38.63
CA ASP A 132 12.02 -21.11 -38.83
C ASP A 132 12.78 -20.88 -37.51
N GLY A 133 12.14 -21.17 -36.38
CA GLY A 133 12.71 -21.08 -35.04
C GLY A 133 12.48 -19.72 -34.38
N GLU A 134 11.64 -18.88 -34.96
CA GLU A 134 11.27 -17.58 -34.40
C GLU A 134 10.12 -17.72 -33.41
N ILE A 135 10.10 -16.83 -32.41
CA ILE A 135 9.03 -16.82 -31.40
C ILE A 135 7.76 -16.28 -32.05
N VAL A 136 6.66 -17.03 -31.92
CA VAL A 136 5.35 -16.56 -32.36
C VAL A 136 4.79 -15.61 -31.29
N GLU A 137 5.10 -14.32 -31.41
CA GLU A 137 4.48 -13.23 -30.63
C GLU A 137 3.18 -12.75 -31.30
N ASN A 138 2.22 -12.29 -30.49
CA ASN A 138 0.88 -11.95 -30.96
C ASN A 138 0.89 -10.61 -31.73
N LEU A 139 0.73 -10.67 -33.06
CA LEU A 139 0.45 -9.51 -33.93
C LEU A 139 -1.01 -9.50 -34.39
N ALA A 140 -1.97 -9.70 -33.48
CA ALA A 140 -3.39 -9.72 -33.82
C ALA A 140 -4.22 -8.69 -33.06
N THR A 141 -3.90 -7.40 -33.25
CA THR A 141 -4.88 -6.29 -33.22
C THR A 141 -4.49 -5.11 -34.13
N LEU A 142 -3.98 -5.35 -35.34
CA LEU A 142 -3.71 -4.29 -36.33
C LEU A 142 -4.27 -4.64 -37.72
N SER A 143 -5.54 -4.99 -37.78
CA SER A 143 -6.30 -4.88 -39.03
C SER A 143 -7.71 -4.40 -38.75
N ASN A 144 -7.85 -3.08 -38.56
CA ASN A 144 -8.99 -2.31 -39.00
C ASN A 144 -8.63 -0.81 -39.01
N GLY A 145 -8.67 -0.21 -40.20
CA GLY A 145 -8.92 1.22 -40.41
C GLY A 145 -7.81 2.19 -40.00
N ALA A 146 -7.14 2.75 -41.00
CA ALA A 146 -6.32 3.94 -40.87
C ALA A 146 -7.08 5.10 -40.18
N ASN A 147 -6.45 5.76 -39.21
CA ASN A 147 -6.10 7.19 -39.24
C ASN A 147 -5.63 7.70 -37.86
N SER A 148 -4.47 8.36 -37.90
CA SER A 148 -4.02 9.46 -37.02
C SER A 148 -4.00 9.30 -35.49
N SER A 149 -2.82 9.64 -34.95
CA SER A 149 -2.55 10.20 -33.63
C SER A 149 -2.11 9.22 -32.54
N GLN A 150 -0.87 9.44 -32.13
CA GLN A 150 -0.11 8.80 -31.05
C GLN A 150 -0.82 8.92 -29.68
N GLU A 151 -0.48 7.96 -28.80
CA GLU A 151 -0.47 8.03 -27.32
C GLU A 151 -1.55 7.38 -26.41
N VAL A 152 -2.51 6.56 -26.88
CA VAL A 152 -3.54 6.02 -25.92
C VAL A 152 -3.68 4.48 -25.83
N LEU A 153 -2.86 3.66 -26.51
CA LEU A 153 -3.06 2.19 -26.50
C LEU A 153 -2.17 1.37 -25.55
N SER A 154 -1.35 1.99 -24.71
CA SER A 154 -0.54 1.26 -23.71
C SER A 154 -1.35 0.75 -22.51
N SER A 155 -2.61 1.18 -22.34
CA SER A 155 -3.39 0.94 -21.12
C SER A 155 -4.27 -0.32 -21.15
N SER A 156 -4.65 -0.84 -22.34
CA SER A 156 -5.69 -1.90 -22.43
C SER A 156 -5.16 -3.32 -22.73
N LEU A 157 -3.88 -3.50 -23.07
CA LEU A 157 -3.26 -4.82 -23.31
C LEU A 157 -2.49 -5.39 -22.10
N LEU A 158 -2.43 -4.67 -20.98
CA LEU A 158 -1.83 -5.15 -19.71
C LEU A 158 -2.69 -6.24 -19.00
N ASN A 159 -3.60 -6.93 -19.70
CA ASN A 159 -4.94 -7.17 -19.13
C ASN A 159 -5.43 -8.64 -18.96
N SER A 160 -4.56 -9.65 -19.01
CA SER A 160 -4.98 -11.01 -18.58
C SER A 160 -3.84 -11.85 -18.00
N TYR A 161 -2.72 -11.95 -18.73
CA TYR A 161 -1.53 -12.69 -18.28
C TYR A 161 -0.91 -12.07 -17.02
N GLN A 162 -0.70 -10.75 -17.01
CA GLN A 162 -0.10 -10.04 -15.87
C GLN A 162 -1.03 -10.06 -14.66
N LEU A 163 -2.34 -9.93 -14.88
CA LEU A 163 -3.34 -10.03 -13.82
C LEU A 163 -3.37 -11.42 -13.19
N PHE A 164 -3.31 -12.48 -14.01
CA PHE A 164 -3.23 -13.85 -13.51
C PHE A 164 -1.90 -14.12 -12.78
N GLN A 165 -0.78 -13.64 -13.32
CA GLN A 165 0.53 -13.77 -12.68
C GLN A 165 0.53 -13.06 -11.30
N LEU A 166 -0.07 -11.87 -11.21
CA LEU A 166 -0.23 -11.14 -9.96
C LEU A 166 -1.14 -11.90 -8.99
N GLN A 167 -2.30 -12.39 -9.45
CA GLN A 167 -3.20 -13.20 -8.64
C GLN A 167 -2.49 -14.45 -8.09
N GLN A 168 -1.61 -15.06 -8.89
CA GLN A 168 -0.79 -16.18 -8.46
C GLN A 168 0.22 -15.78 -7.39
N TYR A 169 0.99 -14.71 -7.59
CA TYR A 169 1.93 -14.21 -6.58
C TYR A 169 1.24 -13.86 -5.26
N VAL A 170 0.08 -13.21 -5.31
CA VAL A 170 -0.70 -12.86 -4.12
C VAL A 170 -1.16 -14.13 -3.39
N SER A 171 -1.70 -15.12 -4.12
CA SER A 171 -2.13 -16.37 -3.49
C SER A 171 -0.98 -17.21 -2.93
N GLU A 172 0.20 -17.16 -3.56
CA GLU A 172 1.41 -17.83 -3.07
C GLU A 172 1.95 -17.14 -1.81
N ALA A 173 1.95 -15.80 -1.80
CA ALA A 173 2.30 -15.02 -0.62
C ALA A 173 1.37 -15.34 0.56
N ALA A 174 0.05 -15.37 0.32
CA ALA A 174 -0.95 -15.73 1.33
C ALA A 174 -0.76 -17.16 1.87
N TYR A 175 -0.49 -18.14 1.01
CA TYR A 175 -0.22 -19.52 1.44
C TYR A 175 1.07 -19.62 2.27
N ARG A 176 2.15 -18.93 1.86
CA ARG A 176 3.39 -18.88 2.62
C ARG A 176 3.17 -18.23 3.99
N GLU A 177 2.38 -17.17 4.05
CA GLU A 177 2.01 -16.49 5.29
C GLU A 177 1.22 -17.40 6.24
N GLU A 178 0.23 -18.14 5.73
CA GLU A 178 -0.53 -19.09 6.56
C GLU A 178 0.39 -20.21 7.11
N ALA A 179 1.29 -20.72 6.26
CA ALA A 179 2.24 -21.76 6.67
C ALA A 179 3.24 -21.26 7.72
N THR A 180 3.74 -20.04 7.60
CA THR A 180 4.62 -19.44 8.63
C THR A 180 3.85 -19.14 9.90
N GLN A 181 2.62 -18.63 9.81
CA GLN A 181 1.78 -18.35 10.97
C GLN A 181 1.46 -19.62 11.75
N LYS A 182 1.21 -20.75 11.07
CA LYS A 182 1.00 -22.05 11.73
C LYS A 182 2.26 -22.51 12.48
N LYS A 183 3.43 -22.43 11.84
CA LYS A 183 4.72 -22.75 12.49
C LYS A 183 4.99 -21.87 13.70
N LEU A 184 4.64 -20.58 13.62
CA LEU A 184 4.81 -19.61 14.69
C LEU A 184 3.92 -19.99 15.89
N LYS A 185 2.64 -20.32 15.66
CA LYS A 185 1.73 -20.82 16.71
C LYS A 185 2.22 -22.10 17.37
N GLU A 186 2.78 -23.04 16.59
CA GLU A 186 3.36 -24.28 17.13
C GLU A 186 4.58 -23.97 18.02
N LEU A 187 5.45 -23.04 17.61
CA LEU A 187 6.59 -22.58 18.40
C LEU A 187 6.16 -21.86 19.69
N GLU A 188 5.14 -20.99 19.63
CA GLU A 188 4.57 -20.33 20.81
C GLU A 188 4.03 -21.34 21.82
N SER A 189 3.28 -22.34 21.35
CA SER A 189 2.78 -23.42 22.21
C SER A 189 3.91 -24.22 22.85
N LEU A 190 4.99 -24.48 22.11
CA LEU A 190 6.15 -25.19 22.64
C LEU A 190 6.88 -24.35 23.68
N LEU A 191 7.07 -23.05 23.42
CA LEU A 191 7.70 -22.10 24.33
C LEU A 191 6.96 -22.05 25.67
N CYS A 192 5.63 -21.89 25.62
CA CYS A 192 4.77 -21.89 26.81
C CYS A 192 4.89 -23.19 27.60
N SER A 193 4.93 -24.35 26.91
CA SER A 193 5.14 -25.63 27.58
C SER A 193 6.51 -25.72 28.28
N THR A 194 7.58 -25.23 27.64
CA THR A 194 8.91 -25.20 28.24
C THR A 194 9.01 -24.24 29.43
N GLU A 195 8.34 -23.09 29.40
CA GLU A 195 8.29 -22.15 30.53
C GLU A 195 7.66 -22.77 31.76
N VAL A 196 6.54 -23.49 31.59
CA VAL A 196 5.87 -24.20 32.69
C VAL A 196 6.79 -25.27 33.29
N LEU A 197 7.45 -26.07 32.43
CA LEU A 197 8.39 -27.09 32.88
C LEU A 197 9.58 -26.47 33.62
N MET A 198 10.13 -25.36 33.12
CA MET A 198 11.23 -24.64 33.74
C MET A 198 10.84 -24.09 35.13
N SER A 199 9.66 -23.47 35.24
CA SER A 199 9.14 -22.98 36.53
C SER A 199 8.99 -24.12 37.55
N SER A 200 8.47 -25.28 37.13
CA SER A 200 8.37 -26.46 38.00
C SER A 200 9.74 -26.99 38.42
N ALA A 201 10.69 -27.07 37.48
CA ALA A 201 12.03 -27.56 37.76
C ALA A 201 12.76 -26.64 38.76
N GLN A 202 12.64 -25.32 38.58
CA GLN A 202 13.22 -24.34 39.49
C GLN A 202 12.65 -24.47 40.92
N LYS A 203 11.33 -24.70 41.06
CA LYS A 203 10.70 -24.96 42.36
C LYS A 203 11.25 -26.23 43.03
N ALA A 204 11.50 -27.29 42.24
CA ALA A 204 12.06 -28.53 42.77
C ALA A 204 13.49 -28.33 43.31
N VAL A 205 14.34 -27.61 42.57
CA VAL A 205 15.72 -27.31 42.99
C VAL A 205 15.75 -26.50 44.29
N VAL A 206 14.88 -25.48 44.42
CA VAL A 206 14.78 -24.69 45.66
C VAL A 206 14.36 -25.56 46.87
N ASN A 207 13.45 -26.51 46.64
CA ASN A 207 13.02 -27.43 47.70
C ASN A 207 14.14 -28.39 48.11
N GLU A 208 14.93 -28.87 47.15
CA GLU A 208 16.11 -29.71 47.39
C GLU A 208 17.15 -28.97 48.25
N ASP A 209 17.50 -27.73 47.89
CA ASP A 209 18.43 -26.91 48.67
C ASP A 209 17.96 -26.68 50.12
N ARG A 210 16.65 -26.47 50.31
CA ARG A 210 16.05 -26.32 51.65
C ARG A 210 16.19 -27.59 52.49
N LEU A 211 15.98 -28.75 51.87
CA LEU A 211 16.14 -30.04 52.53
C LEU A 211 17.62 -30.32 52.86
N LEU A 212 18.54 -30.01 51.94
CA LEU A 212 19.98 -30.14 52.17
C LEU A 212 20.44 -29.29 53.36
N SER A 213 20.10 -28.00 53.39
CA SER A 213 20.42 -27.12 54.52
C SER A 213 19.87 -27.67 55.84
N ARG A 214 18.67 -28.29 55.82
CA ARG A 214 18.11 -28.92 57.02
C ARG A 214 18.91 -30.15 57.44
N ILE A 215 19.32 -31.00 56.51
CA ILE A 215 20.17 -32.17 56.80
C ILE A 215 21.49 -31.72 57.42
N GLU A 216 22.17 -30.73 56.83
CA GLU A 216 23.44 -30.21 57.35
C GLU A 216 23.30 -29.68 58.79
N THR A 217 22.20 -28.97 59.11
CA THR A 217 21.96 -28.52 60.50
C THR A 217 21.75 -29.69 61.47
N LEU A 218 21.01 -30.73 61.06
CA LEU A 218 20.78 -31.92 61.89
C LEU A 218 22.07 -32.72 62.10
N GLU A 219 22.90 -32.87 61.07
CA GLU A 219 24.22 -33.51 61.16
C GLU A 219 25.16 -32.75 62.10
N ALA A 220 25.16 -31.41 62.03
CA ALA A 220 25.92 -30.58 62.96
C ALA A 220 25.45 -30.75 64.41
N GLN A 221 24.14 -30.77 64.65
CA GLN A 221 23.56 -31.02 65.97
C GLN A 221 23.96 -32.41 66.49
N LEU A 222 23.83 -33.46 65.67
CA LEU A 222 24.24 -34.83 66.03
C LEU A 222 25.75 -34.93 66.33
N SER A 223 26.59 -34.22 65.58
CA SER A 223 28.04 -34.17 65.84
C SER A 223 28.34 -33.59 67.23
N VAL A 224 27.63 -32.54 67.66
CA VAL A 224 27.79 -31.95 69.01
C VAL A 224 27.38 -32.94 70.11
N TYR A 225 26.27 -33.66 69.94
CA TYR A 225 25.86 -34.70 70.88
C TYR A 225 26.90 -35.83 71.02
N SER A 226 27.60 -36.17 69.93
CA SER A 226 28.57 -37.27 69.93
C SER A 226 29.98 -36.91 70.44
N LYS A 227 30.45 -35.66 70.24
CA LYS A 227 31.86 -35.29 70.45
C LYS A 227 32.12 -34.48 71.72
N THR A 228 31.11 -33.88 72.32
CA THR A 228 31.31 -32.91 73.40
C THR A 228 30.94 -33.54 74.76
N PRO A 229 31.86 -33.62 75.73
CA PRO A 229 31.62 -34.35 76.98
C PRO A 229 30.92 -33.52 78.08
N VAL A 230 30.93 -32.18 77.99
CA VAL A 230 30.37 -31.28 79.02
C VAL A 230 29.00 -30.76 78.60
N ASP A 231 27.98 -31.00 79.43
CA ASP A 231 26.58 -30.70 79.09
C ASP A 231 26.29 -29.20 78.91
N LYS A 232 26.91 -28.34 79.72
CA LYS A 232 26.76 -26.88 79.59
C LYS A 232 27.31 -26.33 78.28
N ILE A 233 28.44 -26.88 77.83
CA ILE A 233 29.08 -26.53 76.54
C ILE A 233 28.26 -27.09 75.37
N LYS A 234 27.62 -28.26 75.53
CA LYS A 234 26.69 -28.80 74.54
C LYS A 234 25.49 -27.91 74.33
N GLU A 235 24.89 -27.43 75.42
CA GLU A 235 23.74 -26.54 75.37
C GLU A 235 24.08 -25.21 74.68
N GLU A 236 25.21 -24.59 75.03
CA GLU A 236 25.70 -23.37 74.36
C GLU A 236 26.07 -23.59 72.88
N MET A 237 26.64 -24.74 72.50
CA MET A 237 26.89 -25.04 71.08
C MET A 237 25.58 -25.25 70.29
N LEU A 238 24.58 -25.90 70.89
CA LEU A 238 23.29 -26.12 70.24
C LEU A 238 22.55 -24.81 70.01
N THR A 239 22.52 -23.91 71.00
CA THR A 239 21.91 -22.59 70.84
C THR A 239 22.61 -21.78 69.75
N LEU A 240 23.95 -21.78 69.70
CA LEU A 240 24.71 -21.11 68.64
C LEU A 240 24.44 -21.68 67.24
N ILE A 241 24.29 -23.00 67.11
CA ILE A 241 23.91 -23.63 65.82
C ILE A 241 22.51 -23.20 65.40
N GLU A 242 21.58 -23.14 66.35
CA GLU A 242 20.19 -22.76 66.09
C GLU A 242 20.08 -21.27 65.72
N ASP A 243 20.82 -20.40 66.41
CA ASP A 243 20.86 -18.98 66.13
C ASP A 243 21.56 -18.70 64.79
N LYS A 244 22.66 -19.41 64.47
CA LYS A 244 23.28 -19.37 63.13
C LYS A 244 22.26 -19.74 62.05
N ALA A 245 21.51 -20.82 62.23
CA ALA A 245 20.50 -21.26 61.27
C ALA A 245 19.37 -20.24 61.09
N LYS A 246 18.93 -19.58 62.18
CA LYS A 246 17.92 -18.50 62.13
C LYS A 246 18.45 -17.28 61.37
N PHE A 247 19.67 -16.82 61.69
CA PHE A 247 20.27 -15.69 60.98
C PHE A 247 20.46 -15.98 59.49
N GLU A 248 20.94 -17.19 59.15
CA GLU A 248 21.10 -17.60 57.76
C GLU A 248 19.75 -17.63 57.01
N ALA A 249 18.69 -18.15 57.64
CA ALA A 249 17.34 -18.13 57.07
C ALA A 249 16.82 -16.71 56.85
N MET A 250 17.00 -15.81 57.82
CA MET A 250 16.62 -14.40 57.70
C MET A 250 17.37 -13.69 56.55
N CYS A 251 18.67 -13.93 56.42
CA CYS A 251 19.47 -13.37 55.32
C CYS A 251 19.00 -13.90 53.96
N LYS A 252 18.76 -15.22 53.84
CA LYS A 252 18.23 -15.84 52.60
C LYS A 252 16.86 -15.27 52.23
N ASP A 253 15.95 -15.12 53.20
CA ASP A 253 14.63 -14.54 52.96
C ASP A 253 14.69 -13.06 52.57
N SER A 254 15.58 -12.26 53.19
CA SER A 254 15.78 -10.87 52.78
C SER A 254 16.32 -10.77 51.35
N LEU A 255 17.32 -11.60 51.00
CA LEU A 255 17.89 -11.63 49.66
C LEU A 255 16.84 -12.07 48.63
N ARG A 256 16.00 -13.06 48.96
CA ARG A 256 14.90 -13.50 48.08
C ARG A 256 13.91 -12.36 47.81
N ARG A 257 13.48 -11.61 48.84
CA ARG A 257 12.56 -10.47 48.66
C ARG A 257 13.16 -9.40 47.75
N THR A 258 14.42 -9.02 47.98
CA THR A 258 15.11 -8.05 47.11
C THR A 258 15.25 -8.57 45.67
N GLN A 259 15.47 -9.87 45.48
CA GLN A 259 15.54 -10.49 44.17
C GLN A 259 14.17 -10.52 43.46
N GLU A 260 13.08 -10.82 44.19
CA GLU A 260 11.70 -10.77 43.69
C GLU A 260 11.33 -9.34 43.27
N GLU A 261 11.63 -8.34 44.11
CA GLU A 261 11.47 -6.92 43.78
C GLU A 261 12.26 -6.54 42.51
N ARG A 262 13.52 -6.99 42.39
CA ARG A 262 14.34 -6.73 41.21
C ARG A 262 13.69 -7.27 39.93
N VAL A 263 13.20 -8.50 39.95
CA VAL A 263 12.54 -9.14 38.79
C VAL A 263 11.24 -8.39 38.44
N GLU A 264 10.48 -7.93 39.44
CA GLU A 264 9.29 -7.12 39.21
C GLU A 264 9.62 -5.78 38.53
N TYR A 265 10.66 -5.08 38.98
CA TYR A 265 11.12 -3.85 38.32
C TYR A 265 11.66 -4.10 36.91
N GLU A 266 12.34 -5.22 36.69
CA GLU A 266 12.88 -5.61 35.38
C GLU A 266 11.74 -5.89 34.37
N LEU A 267 10.66 -6.53 34.80
CA LEU A 267 9.45 -6.71 33.99
C LEU A 267 8.76 -5.37 33.69
N ARG A 268 8.58 -4.51 34.70
CA ARG A 268 8.00 -3.17 34.51
C ARG A 268 8.83 -2.32 33.55
N LEU A 269 10.16 -2.41 33.62
CA LEU A 269 11.06 -1.74 32.69
C LEU A 269 10.82 -2.25 31.27
N SER A 270 10.76 -3.56 31.06
CA SER A 270 10.49 -4.15 29.74
C SER A 270 9.13 -3.73 29.16
N ASP A 271 8.10 -3.58 29.99
CA ASP A 271 6.78 -3.11 29.57
C ASP A 271 6.82 -1.62 29.15
N ILE A 272 7.53 -0.79 29.93
CA ILE A 272 7.74 0.62 29.62
C ILE A 272 8.56 0.77 28.33
N ASP A 273 9.63 0.00 28.16
CA ASP A 273 10.46 0.01 26.95
C ASP A 273 9.64 -0.35 25.71
N ARG A 274 8.78 -1.39 25.81
CA ARG A 274 7.87 -1.74 24.71
C ARG A 274 6.89 -0.61 24.41
N SER A 275 6.30 0.01 25.43
CA SER A 275 5.41 1.17 25.25
C SER A 275 6.14 2.34 24.60
N LEU A 276 7.37 2.62 25.04
CA LEU A 276 8.20 3.69 24.49
C LEU A 276 8.43 3.48 22.99
N VAL A 277 8.89 2.28 22.59
CA VAL A 277 9.10 1.93 21.17
C VAL A 277 7.83 2.17 20.36
N THR A 278 6.66 1.72 20.85
CA THR A 278 5.39 1.94 20.12
C THR A 278 5.04 3.42 19.96
N THR A 279 5.29 4.24 20.99
CA THR A 279 5.05 5.69 20.90
C THR A 279 6.06 6.38 19.99
N GLU A 280 7.32 5.94 19.97
CA GLU A 280 8.35 6.46 19.07
C GLU A 280 8.01 6.16 17.60
N GLU A 281 7.56 4.93 17.30
CA GLU A 281 7.08 4.53 15.98
C GLU A 281 5.88 5.39 15.53
N GLU A 282 4.92 5.64 16.43
CA GLU A 282 3.79 6.52 16.13
C GLU A 282 4.24 7.96 15.85
N CYS A 283 5.18 8.49 16.63
CA CYS A 283 5.76 9.81 16.40
C CYS A 283 6.51 9.89 15.06
N VAL A 284 7.19 8.83 14.62
CA VAL A 284 7.81 8.77 13.29
C VAL A 284 6.73 8.79 12.21
N ARG A 285 5.70 7.94 12.33
CA ARG A 285 4.58 7.88 11.36
C ARG A 285 3.86 9.22 11.21
N LEU A 286 3.61 9.91 12.32
CA LEU A 286 2.98 11.24 12.31
C LEU A 286 3.87 12.29 11.65
N ARG A 287 5.19 12.25 11.90
CA ARG A 287 6.15 13.13 11.22
C ARG A 287 6.17 12.90 9.71
N ASP A 288 6.19 11.64 9.26
CA ASP A 288 6.15 11.32 7.83
C ASP A 288 4.86 11.82 7.18
N LYS A 289 3.71 11.62 7.85
CA LYS A 289 2.42 12.12 7.38
C LYS A 289 2.43 13.65 7.27
N LEU A 290 3.00 14.34 8.25
CA LEU A 290 3.13 15.80 8.24
C LEU A 290 3.95 16.25 7.02
N VAL A 291 5.11 15.64 6.77
CA VAL A 291 5.96 15.96 5.61
C VAL A 291 5.21 15.78 4.27
N VAL A 292 4.44 14.69 4.13
CA VAL A 292 3.62 14.45 2.93
C VAL A 292 2.56 15.52 2.78
N THR A 293 1.80 15.82 3.83
CA THR A 293 0.74 16.84 3.77
C THR A 293 1.30 18.25 3.52
N GLU A 294 2.48 18.59 4.04
CA GLU A 294 3.16 19.85 3.73
C GLU A 294 3.63 19.91 2.27
N LYS A 295 4.02 18.77 1.69
CA LYS A 295 4.36 18.71 0.26
C LYS A 295 3.12 18.93 -0.60
N GLU A 296 2.03 18.23 -0.31
CA GLU A 296 0.74 18.40 -1.01
C GLU A 296 0.24 19.84 -0.92
N LEU A 297 0.27 20.44 0.29
CA LEU A 297 -0.10 21.84 0.48
C LEU A 297 0.78 22.80 -0.33
N ARG A 298 2.09 22.55 -0.40
CA ARG A 298 2.99 23.36 -1.25
C ARG A 298 2.66 23.23 -2.72
N GLU A 299 2.27 22.05 -3.18
CA GLU A 299 1.87 21.82 -4.57
C GLU A 299 0.56 22.53 -4.90
N THR A 300 -0.44 22.50 -4.00
CA THR A 300 -1.70 23.23 -4.20
C THR A 300 -1.53 24.74 -4.16
N VAL A 301 -0.67 25.27 -3.27
CA VAL A 301 -0.34 26.70 -3.26
C VAL A 301 0.32 27.11 -4.58
N ARG A 302 1.28 26.34 -5.09
CA ARG A 302 1.90 26.61 -6.40
C ARG A 302 0.90 26.56 -7.55
N ALA A 303 -0.02 25.61 -7.53
CA ALA A 303 -1.07 25.51 -8.54
C ALA A 303 -2.00 26.73 -8.50
N PHE A 304 -2.34 27.21 -7.30
CA PHE A 304 -3.13 28.43 -7.12
C PHE A 304 -2.38 29.67 -7.65
N ASP A 305 -1.11 29.83 -7.32
CA ASP A 305 -0.29 30.95 -7.81
C ASP A 305 -0.21 30.97 -9.34
N ASN A 306 -0.07 29.79 -9.96
CA ASN A 306 -0.07 29.65 -11.42
C ASN A 306 -1.43 30.06 -12.03
N LEU A 307 -2.54 29.54 -11.49
CA LEU A 307 -3.88 29.92 -11.94
C LEU A 307 -4.15 31.42 -11.75
N GLN A 308 -3.68 32.01 -10.67
CA GLN A 308 -3.80 33.45 -10.42
C GLN A 308 -3.02 34.26 -11.46
N HIS A 309 -1.83 33.78 -11.85
CA HIS A 309 -1.04 34.40 -12.92
C HIS A 309 -1.74 34.28 -14.28
N GLU A 310 -2.24 33.10 -14.63
CA GLU A 310 -3.01 32.88 -15.87
C GLU A 310 -4.25 33.76 -15.94
N HIS A 311 -5.00 33.86 -14.84
CA HIS A 311 -6.17 34.74 -14.75
C HIS A 311 -5.77 36.21 -14.95
N SER A 312 -4.66 36.66 -14.36
CA SER A 312 -4.16 38.02 -14.56
C SER A 312 -3.77 38.29 -16.02
N MET A 313 -3.17 37.32 -16.69
CA MET A 313 -2.80 37.42 -18.11
C MET A 313 -4.03 37.44 -19.01
N ALA A 314 -4.99 36.55 -18.77
CA ALA A 314 -6.25 36.52 -19.49
C ALA A 314 -7.03 37.85 -19.32
N LYS A 315 -7.02 38.42 -18.11
CA LYS A 315 -7.64 39.72 -17.85
C LYS A 315 -6.98 40.85 -18.64
N SER A 316 -5.64 40.91 -18.66
CA SER A 316 -4.93 41.92 -19.46
C SER A 316 -5.22 41.78 -20.95
N ALA A 317 -5.28 40.54 -21.46
CA ALA A 317 -5.63 40.27 -22.86
C ALA A 317 -7.08 40.66 -23.19
N MET A 318 -8.02 40.42 -22.27
CA MET A 318 -9.41 40.89 -22.41
C MET A 318 -9.48 42.43 -22.48
N ASP A 319 -8.78 43.12 -21.57
CA ASP A 319 -8.72 44.60 -21.54
C ASP A 319 -8.09 45.19 -22.82
N GLU A 320 -7.15 44.47 -23.44
CA GLU A 320 -6.55 44.84 -24.74
C GLU A 320 -7.51 44.61 -25.90
N MET A 321 -8.21 43.47 -25.93
CA MET A 321 -9.20 43.15 -26.95
C MET A 321 -10.37 44.14 -26.91
N GLU A 322 -10.83 44.52 -25.71
CA GLU A 322 -11.90 45.51 -25.53
C GLU A 322 -11.48 46.89 -26.06
N ARG A 323 -10.22 47.30 -25.83
CA ARG A 323 -9.66 48.52 -26.42
C ARG A 323 -9.60 48.46 -27.94
N HIS A 324 -9.17 47.34 -28.51
CA HIS A 324 -9.13 47.16 -29.96
C HIS A 324 -10.53 47.17 -30.58
N TYR A 325 -11.49 46.53 -29.93
CA TYR A 325 -12.89 46.56 -30.33
C TYR A 325 -13.47 47.99 -30.29
N PHE A 326 -13.18 48.75 -29.24
CA PHE A 326 -13.61 50.15 -29.15
C PHE A 326 -13.02 51.00 -30.28
N ASN A 327 -11.72 50.87 -30.56
CA ASN A 327 -11.07 51.63 -31.63
C ASN A 327 -11.63 51.27 -33.02
N THR A 328 -11.75 49.98 -33.33
CA THR A 328 -12.31 49.54 -34.62
C THR A 328 -13.76 49.97 -34.82
N LYS A 329 -14.56 49.99 -33.75
CA LYS A 329 -15.93 50.51 -33.79
C LYS A 329 -15.98 52.01 -34.08
N GLU A 330 -15.07 52.80 -33.50
CA GLU A 330 -14.96 54.23 -33.79
C GLU A 330 -14.46 54.48 -35.23
N GLU A 331 -13.50 53.69 -35.71
CA GLU A 331 -13.05 53.74 -37.11
C GLU A 331 -14.18 53.40 -38.10
N LEU A 332 -14.99 52.39 -37.78
CA LEU A 332 -16.16 52.02 -38.60
C LEU A 332 -17.16 53.18 -38.66
N ARG A 333 -17.49 53.80 -37.51
CA ARG A 333 -18.37 54.97 -37.46
C ARG A 333 -17.83 56.14 -38.26
N ALA A 334 -16.52 56.39 -38.21
CA ALA A 334 -15.87 57.42 -39.00
C ALA A 334 -15.95 57.11 -40.51
N ALA A 335 -15.76 55.85 -40.91
CA ALA A 335 -15.89 55.42 -42.30
C ALA A 335 -17.33 55.51 -42.81
N GLU A 336 -18.32 55.13 -41.99
CA GLU A 336 -19.75 55.30 -42.28
C GLU A 336 -20.10 56.77 -42.50
N ALA A 337 -19.63 57.67 -41.62
CA ALA A 337 -19.86 59.11 -41.77
C ALA A 337 -19.24 59.69 -43.05
N LEU A 338 -18.03 59.26 -43.42
CA LEU A 338 -17.39 59.66 -44.68
C LEU A 338 -18.12 59.10 -45.91
N ALA A 339 -18.66 57.87 -45.82
CA ALA A 339 -19.46 57.28 -46.88
C ALA A 339 -20.77 58.04 -47.09
N ASP A 340 -21.44 58.44 -46.00
CA ASP A 340 -22.64 59.28 -46.04
C ASP A 340 -22.34 60.66 -46.64
N GLU A 341 -21.22 61.28 -46.27
CA GLU A 341 -20.79 62.56 -46.84
C GLU A 341 -20.50 62.46 -48.35
N ALA A 342 -19.79 61.40 -48.78
CA ALA A 342 -19.53 61.14 -50.19
C ALA A 342 -20.81 60.82 -50.99
N LEU A 343 -21.79 60.14 -50.38
CA LEU A 343 -23.11 59.90 -50.96
C LEU A 343 -23.86 61.22 -51.21
N VAL A 344 -23.83 62.13 -50.24
CA VAL A 344 -24.44 63.47 -50.38
C VAL A 344 -23.74 64.27 -51.47
N GLU A 345 -22.41 64.29 -51.51
CA GLU A 345 -21.66 64.98 -52.57
C GLU A 345 -21.95 64.43 -53.96
N ARG A 346 -22.16 63.10 -54.10
CA ARG A 346 -22.49 62.49 -55.40
C ARG A 346 -23.93 62.73 -55.82
N ALA A 347 -24.87 62.74 -54.87
CA ALA A 347 -26.29 62.93 -55.12
C ALA A 347 -26.65 64.40 -55.43
N PHE A 348 -25.96 65.37 -54.81
CA PHE A 348 -26.24 66.80 -54.94
C PHE A 348 -26.19 67.33 -56.39
N PRO A 349 -25.11 67.14 -57.19
CA PRO A 349 -25.06 67.63 -58.56
C PRO A 349 -26.09 66.97 -59.48
N ILE A 350 -26.38 65.68 -59.28
CA ILE A 350 -27.42 64.95 -60.03
C ILE A 350 -28.80 65.60 -59.78
N LEU A 351 -29.10 65.94 -58.51
CA LEU A 351 -30.36 66.60 -58.15
C LEU A 351 -30.47 68.01 -58.75
N VAL A 352 -29.37 68.76 -58.73
CA VAL A 352 -29.29 70.12 -59.28
C VAL A 352 -29.48 70.12 -60.79
N ASP A 353 -28.83 69.22 -61.52
CA ASP A 353 -28.98 69.08 -62.98
C ASP A 353 -30.44 68.75 -63.35
N HIS A 354 -31.08 67.83 -62.63
CA HIS A 354 -32.47 67.46 -62.88
C HIS A 354 -33.48 68.57 -62.52
N LEU A 355 -33.24 69.33 -61.46
CA LEU A 355 -34.06 70.50 -61.12
C LEU A 355 -33.93 71.60 -62.20
N GLN A 356 -32.72 71.85 -62.69
CA GLN A 356 -32.50 72.78 -63.80
C GLN A 356 -33.20 72.32 -65.10
N GLU A 357 -33.19 71.02 -65.38
CA GLU A 357 -33.89 70.42 -66.53
C GLU A 357 -35.42 70.49 -66.40
N SER A 358 -35.95 70.33 -65.19
CA SER A 358 -37.39 70.47 -64.90
C SER A 358 -37.88 71.91 -65.01
N ILE A 359 -37.08 72.89 -64.54
CA ILE A 359 -37.38 74.32 -64.65
C ILE A 359 -37.34 74.78 -66.11
N ARG A 360 -36.40 74.28 -66.91
CA ARG A 360 -36.29 74.62 -68.34
C ARG A 360 -37.47 74.09 -69.18
N ASN A 361 -38.18 73.06 -68.71
CA ASN A 361 -39.27 72.41 -69.42
C ASN A 361 -40.69 72.86 -69.01
N ASP A 362 -40.79 73.90 -68.17
CA ASP A 362 -42.03 74.65 -67.81
C ASP A 362 -43.28 73.77 -67.57
N LYS A 363 -43.09 72.68 -66.82
CA LYS A 363 -44.20 71.89 -66.28
C LYS A 363 -44.53 72.44 -64.89
N HIS A 364 -45.77 72.86 -64.67
CA HIS A 364 -46.28 73.10 -63.32
C HIS A 364 -46.24 71.76 -62.56
N LEU A 365 -45.23 71.58 -61.70
CA LEU A 365 -45.07 70.38 -60.88
C LEU A 365 -46.10 70.40 -59.75
N GLY A 366 -47.02 69.43 -59.76
CA GLY A 366 -47.72 69.02 -58.54
C GLY A 366 -46.69 68.54 -57.52
N HIS A 367 -46.75 69.07 -56.31
CA HIS A 367 -45.67 68.98 -55.32
C HIS A 367 -45.32 67.54 -54.91
N GLU A 368 -46.23 66.57 -55.01
CA GLU A 368 -46.02 65.20 -54.47
C GLU A 368 -45.54 64.15 -55.49
N GLU A 369 -46.06 64.16 -56.73
CA GLU A 369 -45.69 63.17 -57.77
C GLU A 369 -44.26 63.39 -58.28
N SER A 370 -43.85 64.66 -58.36
CA SER A 370 -42.53 65.06 -58.85
C SER A 370 -41.42 64.74 -57.84
N LEU A 371 -41.72 64.83 -56.54
CA LEU A 371 -40.82 64.43 -55.45
C LEU A 371 -40.64 62.91 -55.41
N SER A 372 -41.73 62.15 -55.63
CA SER A 372 -41.66 60.68 -55.64
C SER A 372 -40.80 60.15 -56.80
N TYR A 373 -40.93 60.72 -57.99
CA TYR A 373 -40.11 60.35 -59.15
C TYR A 373 -38.61 60.69 -58.96
N LEU A 374 -38.31 61.83 -58.33
CA LEU A 374 -36.93 62.22 -57.97
C LEU A 374 -36.31 61.28 -56.93
N ILE A 375 -37.08 60.85 -55.93
CA ILE A 375 -36.65 59.87 -54.92
C ILE A 375 -36.37 58.51 -55.55
N GLU A 376 -37.18 58.08 -56.52
CA GLU A 376 -37.05 56.78 -57.17
C GLU A 376 -35.82 56.72 -58.12
N LEU A 377 -35.52 57.81 -58.83
CA LEU A 377 -34.31 57.94 -59.64
C LEU A 377 -33.03 58.07 -58.80
N LEU A 378 -33.09 58.75 -57.65
CA LEU A 378 -31.98 58.80 -56.70
C LEU A 378 -31.66 57.40 -56.17
N LYS A 379 -32.66 56.60 -55.82
CA LYS A 379 -32.46 55.20 -55.40
C LYS A 379 -31.77 54.36 -56.49
N TYR A 380 -32.12 54.57 -57.76
CA TYR A 380 -31.55 53.86 -58.89
C TYR A 380 -30.10 54.26 -59.21
N ASN A 381 -29.77 55.55 -59.19
CA ASN A 381 -28.43 56.06 -59.57
C ASN A 381 -27.41 56.11 -58.41
N VAL A 382 -27.88 56.18 -57.17
CA VAL A 382 -27.01 56.13 -55.98
C VAL A 382 -26.61 54.68 -55.65
N GLY A 383 -27.23 53.68 -56.29
CA GLY A 383 -26.88 52.28 -56.08
C GLY A 383 -27.22 51.81 -54.67
N VAL A 384 -28.38 52.24 -54.14
CA VAL A 384 -28.93 51.65 -52.92
C VAL A 384 -29.51 50.29 -53.32
N GLN A 385 -28.64 49.28 -53.44
CA GLN A 385 -29.10 47.93 -53.13
C GLN A 385 -29.31 47.90 -51.63
N GLU A 386 -30.58 47.84 -51.23
CA GLU A 386 -30.99 47.48 -49.89
C GLU A 386 -30.61 46.00 -49.68
N SER A 387 -29.33 45.75 -49.43
CA SER A 387 -28.82 44.47 -48.94
C SER A 387 -28.07 44.75 -47.66
N VAL A 388 -28.83 44.93 -46.57
CA VAL A 388 -28.32 44.66 -45.23
C VAL A 388 -27.86 43.20 -45.24
N PRO A 389 -26.57 42.88 -45.07
CA PRO A 389 -26.22 41.53 -44.68
C PRO A 389 -26.72 41.39 -43.25
N GLU A 390 -27.78 40.62 -43.04
CA GLU A 390 -28.07 40.07 -41.73
C GLU A 390 -26.77 39.42 -41.20
N PRO A 391 -26.38 39.68 -39.93
CA PRO A 391 -25.33 38.89 -39.32
C PRO A 391 -25.73 37.42 -39.41
N PRO A 392 -24.79 36.49 -39.64
CA PRO A 392 -25.14 35.09 -39.74
C PRO A 392 -25.75 34.63 -38.41
N CYS A 393 -27.07 34.40 -38.41
CA CYS A 393 -27.71 33.51 -37.46
C CYS A 393 -27.15 32.11 -37.70
N PRO A 394 -26.53 31.44 -36.72
CA PRO A 394 -26.35 30.01 -36.76
C PRO A 394 -27.73 29.35 -36.61
N ASN A 395 -28.01 28.41 -37.50
CA ASN A 395 -29.24 27.64 -37.58
C ASN A 395 -29.64 27.00 -36.24
N GLU A 396 -30.95 26.97 -36.01
CA GLU A 396 -31.63 26.16 -35.01
C GLU A 396 -31.30 24.67 -35.22
N GLU A 397 -30.55 24.07 -34.30
CA GLU A 397 -30.67 22.66 -33.89
C GLU A 397 -29.75 22.42 -32.69
N GLU A 398 -30.26 22.72 -31.49
CA GLU A 398 -30.11 21.93 -30.25
C GLU A 398 -30.65 22.76 -29.09
N ALA A 399 -31.96 22.67 -28.87
CA ALA A 399 -32.56 23.03 -27.59
C ALA A 399 -32.03 22.05 -26.52
N VAL A 400 -30.91 22.41 -25.89
CA VAL A 400 -30.33 21.77 -24.71
C VAL A 400 -30.45 22.77 -23.55
N PRO A 401 -30.87 22.34 -22.35
CA PRO A 401 -31.94 23.02 -21.62
C PRO A 401 -31.44 24.13 -20.67
N GLU A 402 -32.15 25.25 -20.66
CA GLU A 402 -32.09 26.33 -19.64
C GLU A 402 -32.42 25.87 -18.21
N ARG A 403 -32.60 24.57 -17.97
CA ARG A 403 -32.67 23.97 -16.62
C ARG A 403 -31.27 23.74 -16.01
N LYS A 404 -30.22 23.58 -16.82
CA LYS A 404 -28.86 23.30 -16.30
C LYS A 404 -28.11 24.49 -15.73
N ILE A 405 -28.36 25.71 -16.21
CA ILE A 405 -27.58 26.89 -15.77
C ILE A 405 -28.04 27.40 -14.40
N LYS A 406 -29.33 27.23 -14.04
CA LYS A 406 -29.81 27.48 -12.67
C LYS A 406 -29.49 26.34 -11.70
N GLU A 407 -29.34 25.11 -12.18
CA GLU A 407 -28.86 23.98 -11.38
C GLU A 407 -27.36 24.10 -11.09
N GLU A 408 -26.51 24.50 -12.06
CA GLU A 408 -25.07 24.66 -11.84
C GLU A 408 -24.70 25.88 -10.95
N GLU A 409 -25.44 27.00 -11.02
CA GLU A 409 -25.24 28.12 -10.08
C GLU A 409 -25.75 27.80 -8.66
N THR A 410 -26.76 26.94 -8.52
CA THR A 410 -27.25 26.51 -7.20
C THR A 410 -26.45 25.34 -6.62
N GLU A 411 -25.90 24.46 -7.45
CA GLU A 411 -24.93 23.41 -7.08
C GLU A 411 -23.58 24.02 -6.69
N GLY A 412 -23.05 24.98 -7.45
CA GLY A 412 -21.80 25.67 -7.09
C GLY A 412 -21.91 26.51 -5.81
N MET A 413 -23.09 27.10 -5.53
CA MET A 413 -23.34 27.82 -4.28
C MET A 413 -23.55 26.86 -3.09
N ASN A 414 -24.13 25.67 -3.32
CA ASN A 414 -24.26 24.61 -2.33
C ASN A 414 -22.91 23.91 -2.04
N GLU A 415 -22.07 23.68 -3.05
CA GLU A 415 -20.73 23.12 -2.88
C GLU A 415 -19.81 24.11 -2.15
N LYS A 416 -19.88 25.40 -2.47
CA LYS A 416 -19.14 26.44 -1.74
C LYS A 416 -19.61 26.57 -0.29
N SER A 417 -20.92 26.51 -0.05
CA SER A 417 -21.49 26.45 1.31
C SER A 417 -21.09 25.17 2.06
N ALA A 418 -21.01 24.02 1.39
CA ALA A 418 -20.60 22.76 1.99
C ALA A 418 -19.10 22.77 2.34
N VAL A 419 -18.26 23.32 1.47
CA VAL A 419 -16.82 23.50 1.71
C VAL A 419 -16.58 24.49 2.84
N GLU A 420 -17.33 25.59 2.92
CA GLU A 420 -17.27 26.53 4.04
C GLU A 420 -17.71 25.88 5.36
N ALA A 421 -18.79 25.08 5.35
CA ALA A 421 -19.24 24.34 6.54
C ALA A 421 -18.22 23.27 6.97
N GLN A 422 -17.57 22.60 6.02
CA GLN A 422 -16.53 21.60 6.28
C GLN A 422 -15.25 22.26 6.82
N MET A 423 -14.91 23.46 6.31
CA MET A 423 -13.81 24.29 6.81
C MET A 423 -14.10 24.78 8.24
N GLU A 424 -15.33 25.23 8.52
CA GLU A 424 -15.72 25.66 9.87
C GLU A 424 -15.72 24.50 10.88
N ALA A 425 -16.15 23.31 10.46
CA ALA A 425 -16.11 22.10 11.28
C ALA A 425 -14.67 21.67 11.61
N THR A 426 -13.78 21.66 10.62
CA THR A 426 -12.35 21.33 10.82
C THR A 426 -11.61 22.39 11.63
N LEU A 427 -12.01 23.67 11.54
CA LEU A 427 -11.48 24.73 12.38
C LEU A 427 -11.94 24.59 13.84
N LYS A 428 -13.21 24.24 14.08
CA LYS A 428 -13.73 23.95 15.44
C LYS A 428 -13.04 22.74 16.06
N GLU A 429 -12.80 21.69 15.27
CA GLU A 429 -12.08 20.50 15.73
C GLU A 429 -10.62 20.82 16.07
N ASN A 430 -9.92 21.59 15.23
CA ASN A 430 -8.57 22.06 15.53
C ASN A 430 -8.51 22.93 16.78
N LEU A 431 -9.49 23.81 16.99
CA LEU A 431 -9.54 24.65 18.19
C LEU A 431 -9.79 23.81 19.44
N ALA A 432 -10.66 22.79 19.36
CA ALA A 432 -10.90 21.85 20.46
C ALA A 432 -9.63 21.03 20.79
N LEU A 433 -8.89 20.59 19.76
CA LEU A 433 -7.61 19.89 19.92
C LEU A 433 -6.53 20.81 20.52
N GLN A 434 -6.48 22.09 20.15
CA GLN A 434 -5.57 23.05 20.78
C GLN A 434 -5.90 23.31 22.24
N VAL A 435 -7.18 23.40 22.61
CA VAL A 435 -7.59 23.51 24.01
C VAL A 435 -7.21 22.25 24.78
N ARG A 436 -7.42 21.07 24.19
CA ARG A 436 -7.04 19.80 24.82
C ARG A 436 -5.53 19.65 24.99
N ASN A 437 -4.74 20.08 24.01
CA ASN A 437 -3.28 20.09 24.11
C ASN A 437 -2.82 21.04 25.22
N LYS A 438 -3.38 22.26 25.31
CA LYS A 438 -3.06 23.18 26.42
C LYS A 438 -3.43 22.61 27.78
N GLU A 439 -4.53 21.86 27.87
CA GLU A 439 -4.94 21.23 29.12
C GLU A 439 -4.05 20.04 29.49
N LEU A 440 -3.60 19.25 28.51
CA LEU A 440 -2.61 18.19 28.71
C LEU A 440 -1.24 18.76 29.08
N GLU A 441 -0.81 19.85 28.45
CA GLU A 441 0.41 20.59 28.81
C GLU A 441 0.33 21.14 30.23
N ALA A 442 -0.82 21.68 30.65
CA ALA A 442 -1.04 22.11 32.03
C ALA A 442 -1.03 20.95 33.02
N GLN A 443 -1.60 19.80 32.65
CA GLN A 443 -1.55 18.58 33.47
C GLN A 443 -0.13 18.02 33.59
N LEU A 444 0.64 17.99 32.50
CA LEU A 444 2.04 17.59 32.49
C LEU A 444 2.90 18.55 33.33
N PHE A 445 2.66 19.85 33.21
CA PHE A 445 3.35 20.86 34.01
C PHE A 445 3.05 20.75 35.51
N LEU A 446 1.82 20.37 35.87
CA LEU A 446 1.45 20.04 37.26
C LEU A 446 2.09 18.73 37.73
N PHE A 447 2.16 17.72 36.86
CA PHE A 447 2.79 16.42 37.12
C PHE A 447 4.31 16.55 37.35
N GLU A 448 4.96 17.47 36.64
CA GLU A 448 6.39 17.75 36.74
C GLU A 448 6.77 18.53 38.02
N LYS A 449 5.82 19.29 38.59
CA LYS A 449 6.04 20.09 39.82
C LYS A 449 5.63 19.41 41.12
N GLU A 450 4.72 18.44 41.11
CA GLU A 450 4.31 17.69 42.31
C GLU A 450 4.22 16.17 42.06
N PRO A 451 5.33 15.40 42.12
CA PRO A 451 5.30 13.95 41.95
C PRO A 451 4.68 13.18 43.14
N GLN A 452 4.12 13.89 44.14
CA GLN A 452 3.68 13.30 45.42
C GLN A 452 2.17 13.39 45.73
N LYS A 453 1.31 13.70 44.75
CA LYS A 453 -0.15 13.60 44.95
C LYS A 453 -0.84 12.80 43.86
N LEU A 454 -0.60 11.49 43.87
CA LEU A 454 -1.54 10.51 43.35
C LEU A 454 -2.43 10.02 44.48
N GLU A 455 -3.50 10.76 44.77
CA GLU A 455 -4.73 10.13 45.23
C GLU A 455 -5.50 9.69 43.98
N PHE A 456 -5.36 8.41 43.63
CA PHE A 456 -6.29 7.75 42.74
C PHE A 456 -7.70 7.92 43.28
N VAL A 457 -8.55 8.64 42.55
CA VAL A 457 -10.00 8.58 42.69
C VAL A 457 -10.46 7.23 42.14
N ASN A 458 -10.21 6.15 42.86
CA ASN A 458 -11.09 4.97 42.95
C ASN A 458 -10.58 3.97 44.00
N ALA A 459 -10.67 4.32 45.29
CA ALA A 459 -10.59 3.35 46.37
C ALA A 459 -11.34 3.85 47.60
N LYS A 460 -12.67 4.05 47.50
CA LYS A 460 -13.53 4.03 48.68
C LYS A 460 -13.67 2.58 49.12
N SER A 461 -12.71 2.09 49.89
CA SER A 461 -12.83 1.08 50.95
C SER A 461 -11.43 0.74 51.45
N ILE A 462 -11.02 1.37 52.54
CA ILE A 462 -10.26 0.81 53.68
C ILE A 462 -9.54 1.98 54.36
N SER A 463 -10.02 2.24 55.57
CA SER A 463 -9.52 3.18 56.54
C SER A 463 -8.17 2.76 57.13
N SER A 464 -7.42 3.78 57.58
CA SER A 464 -6.42 3.79 58.65
C SER A 464 -5.08 3.08 58.39
N PHE A 465 -3.98 3.83 58.32
CA PHE A 465 -3.08 4.03 59.49
C PHE A 465 -1.90 4.97 59.16
N ASN A 466 -1.75 5.96 60.05
CA ASN A 466 -0.67 6.86 60.43
C ASN A 466 0.67 6.96 59.67
N SER A 467 0.99 8.25 59.44
CA SER A 467 2.28 8.94 59.54
C SER A 467 3.36 8.30 60.41
N ASP A 468 4.56 8.14 59.85
CA ASP A 468 5.79 8.84 60.28
C ASP A 468 7.02 8.31 59.51
N ARG A 469 7.68 9.18 58.75
CA ARG A 469 9.10 9.02 58.35
C ARG A 469 9.82 10.33 58.63
N PRO A 470 10.93 10.33 59.40
CA PRO A 470 11.85 11.44 59.39
C PRO A 470 12.77 11.33 58.16
N ARG A 471 12.99 12.48 57.53
CA ARG A 471 14.08 12.77 56.58
C ARG A 471 15.42 12.55 57.27
N LEU A 472 16.40 11.93 56.60
CA LEU A 472 17.82 12.18 56.85
C LEU A 472 18.72 11.63 55.71
N LEU A 473 19.64 12.49 55.27
CA LEU A 473 20.83 12.33 54.43
C LEU A 473 20.68 12.12 52.91
N GLU A 474 20.52 13.25 52.21
CA GLU A 474 21.40 13.58 51.08
C GLU A 474 22.81 13.83 51.62
N ASP A 475 23.79 13.02 51.20
CA ASP A 475 25.09 13.45 50.69
C ASP A 475 26.02 12.24 50.56
N VAL A 476 26.85 12.25 49.51
CA VAL A 476 27.84 11.23 49.07
C VAL A 476 27.29 10.14 48.12
N LEU A 477 26.86 10.57 46.93
CA LEU A 477 27.04 9.80 45.69
C LEU A 477 28.09 10.57 44.87
N ILE A 478 29.34 10.12 44.72
CA ILE A 478 29.87 9.19 43.70
C ILE A 478 31.34 8.94 44.13
N PRO A 479 31.84 7.67 44.21
CA PRO A 479 32.10 6.85 43.02
C PRO A 479 31.77 5.36 43.24
N SER A 480 30.48 5.03 43.25
CA SER A 480 30.01 3.64 43.14
C SER A 480 29.86 3.22 41.66
N VAL A 481 29.55 4.14 40.76
CA VAL A 481 29.33 3.86 39.33
C VAL A 481 30.60 3.38 38.61
N LEU A 482 31.78 3.88 39.00
CA LEU A 482 33.07 3.44 38.45
C LEU A 482 33.51 2.07 38.97
N LEU A 483 33.11 1.68 40.19
CA LEU A 483 33.42 0.36 40.75
C LEU A 483 32.52 -0.73 40.15
N PHE A 484 31.26 -0.42 39.87
CA PHE A 484 30.31 -1.37 39.29
C PHE A 484 30.52 -1.61 37.79
N SER A 485 31.04 -0.64 37.03
CA SER A 485 31.35 -0.85 35.59
C SER A 485 32.64 -1.64 35.36
N LEU A 486 33.59 -1.62 36.30
CA LEU A 486 34.87 -2.35 36.21
C LEU A 486 34.85 -3.75 36.81
N ALA A 487 33.82 -4.09 37.60
CA ALA A 487 33.67 -5.41 38.23
C ALA A 487 33.66 -6.59 37.24
N PRO A 488 33.03 -6.51 36.05
CA PRO A 488 33.09 -7.60 35.06
C PRO A 488 34.50 -7.78 34.50
N LEU A 489 35.24 -6.68 34.35
CA LEU A 489 36.59 -6.67 33.78
C LEU A 489 37.63 -7.20 34.78
N LEU A 490 37.47 -6.87 36.07
CA LEU A 490 38.25 -7.44 37.18
C LEU A 490 37.94 -8.93 37.39
N ALA A 491 36.68 -9.35 37.28
CA ALA A 491 36.30 -10.76 37.35
C ALA A 491 36.89 -11.57 36.20
N ALA A 492 36.87 -11.04 34.97
CA ALA A 492 37.53 -11.65 33.82
C ALA A 492 39.06 -11.74 34.00
N PHE A 493 39.70 -10.70 34.53
CA PHE A 493 41.14 -10.69 34.79
C PHE A 493 41.54 -11.74 35.84
N LEU A 494 40.76 -11.89 36.92
CA LEU A 494 40.99 -12.90 37.95
C LEU A 494 40.74 -14.33 37.43
N CYS A 495 39.71 -14.54 36.62
CA CYS A 495 39.44 -15.86 36.01
C CYS A 495 40.53 -16.31 35.03
N ILE A 496 41.23 -15.39 34.37
CA ILE A 496 42.31 -15.71 33.42
C ILE A 496 43.66 -15.92 34.14
N PHE A 497 43.98 -15.10 35.15
CA PHE A 497 45.29 -15.13 35.79
C PHE A 497 45.41 -16.07 36.99
N VAL A 498 44.32 -16.37 37.71
CA VAL A 498 44.35 -17.31 38.86
C VAL A 498 44.75 -18.73 38.45
N PRO A 499 44.30 -19.29 37.30
CA PRO A 499 44.78 -20.60 36.81
C PRO A 499 46.26 -20.57 36.38
N LEU A 500 46.74 -19.45 35.83
CA LEU A 500 48.13 -19.29 35.40
C LEU A 500 49.08 -19.24 36.61
N HIS A 501 48.67 -18.54 37.68
CA HIS A 501 49.44 -18.41 38.90
C HIS A 501 49.46 -19.70 39.73
N ARG A 502 48.40 -20.53 39.66
CA ARG A 502 48.37 -21.88 40.27
C ARG A 502 49.32 -22.85 39.58
N ARG A 503 49.43 -22.81 38.25
CA ARG A 503 50.39 -23.63 37.47
C ARG A 503 51.86 -23.27 37.74
N PHE A 504 52.14 -22.04 38.15
CA PHE A 504 53.51 -21.59 38.47
C PHE A 504 53.94 -21.88 39.92
N LEU A 505 53.00 -22.18 40.82
CA LEU A 505 53.26 -22.43 42.25
C LEU A 505 53.19 -23.89 42.67
N GLU A 506 52.89 -24.83 41.77
CA GLU A 506 53.01 -26.25 42.08
C GLU A 506 54.49 -26.63 42.25
N PRO A 507 54.92 -27.11 43.44
CA PRO A 507 56.29 -27.55 43.64
C PRO A 507 56.54 -28.77 42.76
N LYS A 508 57.52 -28.67 41.85
CA LYS A 508 58.04 -29.82 41.09
C LYS A 508 58.40 -30.92 42.09
N LYS A 509 57.65 -32.04 42.07
CA LYS A 509 58.11 -33.29 42.66
C LYS A 509 59.36 -33.70 41.88
N LEU A 510 60.51 -33.69 42.55
CA LEU A 510 61.70 -34.39 42.08
C LEU A 510 61.39 -35.90 42.13
N GLU A 511 61.43 -36.53 40.97
CA GLU A 511 61.81 -37.94 40.82
C GLU A 511 63.30 -38.01 40.45
#